data_AF-A0A6G0Y7R9-F1
#
_entry.id   AF-A0A6G0Y7R9-F1
#
_cell.length_a   1.000
_cell.length_b   1.000
_cell.length_c   1.000
_cell.angle_alpha   90.00
_cell.angle_beta   90.00
_cell.angle_gamma   90.00
#
_symmetry.space_group_name_H-M   'P 1'
#
loop_
_entity.id
_entity.type
_entity.pdbx_description
1 polymer ?
#
loop_
_entity_poly.entity_id
_entity_poly.type
_entity_poly.pdbx_seq_one_letter_code
_entity_poly.pdbx_strand_id
1 'polypeptide(L)' 'MPTLCVRFECLNKITNKNLSFYCFPKARKNVAFLLAQRKLWINALHRSDVTDKQLHHIQICSLHFKMGL' A
#
# COMPACT_ATOMS: atom_id res chain seq x y z
N MET A 1 -0.80 -2.91 -14.82
CA MET A 1 -0.31 -2.77 -13.42
C MET A 1 0.15 -1.34 -13.23
N PRO A 2 -0.21 -0.65 -12.13
CA PRO A 2 0.38 0.64 -11.81
C PRO A 2 1.90 0.49 -11.71
N THR A 3 2.64 1.48 -12.19
CA THR A 3 4.11 1.43 -12.30
C THR A 3 4.80 2.18 -11.17
N LEU A 4 4.03 2.84 -10.30
CA LEU A 4 4.50 3.73 -9.24
C LEU A 4 3.97 3.32 -7.87
N CYS A 5 4.71 3.71 -6.85
CA CYS A 5 4.25 3.69 -5.46
C CYS A 5 2.97 4.51 -5.31
N VAL A 6 2.00 4.00 -4.57
CA VAL A 6 0.70 4.65 -4.42
C VAL A 6 0.64 5.70 -3.31
N ARG A 7 1.69 5.86 -2.50
CA ARG A 7 1.73 6.97 -1.53
C ARG A 7 1.67 8.30 -2.28
N PHE A 8 0.93 9.28 -1.76
CA PHE A 8 0.93 10.63 -2.31
C PHE A 8 2.38 11.16 -2.40
N GLU A 9 2.71 11.84 -3.50
CA GLU A 9 4.05 12.39 -3.80
C GLU A 9 5.22 11.39 -3.90
N CYS A 10 4.97 10.08 -3.86
CA CYS A 10 6.03 9.10 -4.10
C CYS A 10 6.21 8.80 -5.60
N LEU A 11 7.40 9.08 -6.13
CA LEU A 11 7.75 8.86 -7.54
C LEU A 11 8.50 7.53 -7.78
N ASN A 12 8.62 6.68 -6.76
CA ASN A 12 9.33 5.42 -6.89
C ASN A 12 8.59 4.46 -7.83
N LYS A 13 9.29 4.01 -8.86
CA LYS A 13 8.79 3.00 -9.81
C LYS A 13 8.93 1.61 -9.25
N ILE A 14 7.94 0.75 -9.49
CA ILE A 14 7.97 -0.67 -9.09
C ILE A 14 9.14 -1.43 -9.72
N THR A 15 9.68 -0.92 -10.83
CA THR A 15 10.89 -1.45 -11.47
C THR A 15 12.19 -1.14 -10.71
N ASN A 16 12.15 -0.32 -9.66
CA ASN A 16 13.31 -0.02 -8.83
C ASN A 16 13.70 -1.24 -7.99
N LYS A 17 14.78 -1.93 -8.39
CA LYS A 17 15.30 -3.14 -7.73
C LYS A 17 15.87 -2.89 -6.33
N ASN A 18 16.13 -1.63 -5.96
CA ASN A 18 16.65 -1.28 -4.64
C ASN A 18 15.55 -1.23 -3.56
N LEU A 19 14.28 -1.30 -3.96
CA LEU A 19 13.15 -1.19 -3.07
C LEU A 19 12.24 -2.41 -3.19
N SER A 20 11.83 -2.96 -2.06
CA SER A 20 10.71 -3.91 -2.03
C SER A 20 9.38 -3.15 -2.19
N PHE A 21 8.42 -3.76 -2.87
CA PHE A 21 7.06 -3.23 -3.05
C PHE A 21 6.06 -4.20 -2.44
N TYR A 22 5.15 -3.67 -1.62
CA TYR A 22 4.17 -4.44 -0.87
C TYR A 22 2.76 -4.15 -1.35
N CYS A 23 1.98 -5.22 -1.54
CA CYS A 23 0.55 -5.14 -1.85
C CYS A 23 -0.27 -4.92 -0.59
N PHE A 24 -1.46 -4.31 -0.75
CA PHE A 24 -2.39 -4.16 0.36
C PHE A 24 -2.96 -5.50 0.83
N PRO A 25 -3.17 -5.69 2.15
CA PRO A 25 -3.85 -6.86 2.69
C PRO A 25 -5.25 -7.00 2.08
N LYS A 26 -5.56 -8.21 1.59
CA LYS A 26 -6.91 -8.54 1.13
C LYS A 26 -7.85 -8.50 2.34
N ALA A 27 -8.96 -7.78 2.22
CA ALA A 27 -10.03 -7.81 3.21
C ALA A 27 -10.68 -9.20 3.20
N ARG A 28 -10.18 -10.13 4.00
CA ARG A 28 -10.88 -11.37 4.31
C ARG A 28 -11.83 -11.08 5.47
N LYS A 29 -13.11 -11.34 5.28
CA LYS A 29 -14.22 -10.96 6.19
C LYS A 29 -14.08 -11.46 7.65
N ASN A 30 -13.16 -12.38 7.94
CA ASN A 30 -13.06 -13.05 9.23
C ASN A 30 -11.81 -12.68 10.07
N VAL A 31 -11.06 -11.62 9.71
CA VAL A 31 -9.84 -11.25 10.47
C VAL A 31 -9.87 -9.76 10.81
N ALA A 32 -10.39 -9.43 12.00
CA ALA A 32 -10.50 -8.06 12.50
C ALA A 32 -9.15 -7.31 12.47
N PHE A 33 -8.05 -8.00 12.78
CA PHE A 33 -6.70 -7.46 12.72
C PHE A 33 -6.31 -6.98 11.31
N LEU A 34 -6.59 -7.76 10.27
CA LEU A 34 -6.26 -7.39 8.88
C LEU A 34 -7.09 -6.18 8.40
N LEU A 35 -8.32 -6.03 8.88
CA LEU A 35 -9.15 -4.87 8.58
C LEU A 35 -8.60 -3.60 9.25
N ALA A 36 -8.16 -3.69 10.52
CA ALA A 36 -7.54 -2.58 11.22
C ALA A 36 -6.23 -2.14 10.53
N GLN A 37 -5.37 -3.10 10.17
CA GLN A 37 -4.13 -2.83 9.46
C GLN A 37 -4.38 -2.21 8.09
N ARG A 38 -5.38 -2.70 7.33
CA ARG A 38 -5.78 -2.12 6.04
C ARG A 38 -6.21 -0.66 6.18
N LYS A 39 -7.00 -0.31 7.21
CA LYS A 39 -7.40 1.09 7.46
C LYS A 39 -6.21 1.99 7.76
N LEU A 40 -5.26 1.52 8.58
CA LEU A 40 -4.04 2.27 8.87
C LEU A 40 -3.22 2.53 7.61
N TRP A 41 -3.10 1.52 6.73
CA TRP A 41 -2.39 1.67 5.46
C TRP A 41 -3.08 2.65 4.51
N ILE A 42 -4.41 2.60 4.40
CA ILE A 42 -5.19 3.54 3.57
C ILE A 42 -4.99 4.98 4.07
N ASN A 43 -5.09 5.20 5.38
CA ASN A 43 -4.87 6.53 5.97
C ASN A 43 -3.45 7.03 5.70
N ALA A 44 -2.44 6.15 5.75
CA ALA A 44 -1.05 6.50 5.48
C ALA A 44 -0.77 6.86 4.01
N LEU A 45 -1.68 6.56 3.07
CA LEU A 45 -1.54 6.98 1.67
C LEU A 45 -1.71 8.49 1.48
N HIS A 46 -2.43 9.15 2.39
CA HIS A 46 -2.90 10.53 2.22
C HIS A 46 -3.65 10.75 0.91
N ARG A 47 -4.45 9.76 0.47
CA ARG A 47 -5.23 9.78 -0.77
C ARG A 47 -6.68 9.43 -0.52
N SER A 48 -7.60 10.29 -0.96
CA SER A 48 -9.05 10.06 -0.89
C SER A 48 -9.63 9.47 -2.18
N ASP A 49 -8.85 9.42 -3.26
CA ASP A 49 -9.25 8.96 -4.59
C ASP A 49 -9.11 7.43 -4.79
N VAL A 50 -8.52 6.72 -3.82
CA VAL A 50 -8.23 5.29 -3.93
C VAL A 50 -9.41 4.45 -3.44
N THR A 51 -10.03 3.72 -4.36
CA THR A 51 -11.13 2.78 -4.05
C THR A 51 -10.63 1.39 -3.65
N ASP A 52 -11.48 0.60 -2.97
CA ASP A 52 -11.14 -0.78 -2.59
C ASP A 52 -10.75 -1.68 -3.77
N LYS A 53 -11.32 -1.43 -4.97
CA LYS A 53 -10.97 -2.16 -6.19
C LYS A 53 -9.57 -1.82 -6.69
N GLN A 54 -9.15 -0.57 -6.52
CA GLN A 54 -7.80 -0.12 -6.88
C GLN A 54 -6.75 -0.61 -5.88
N LEU A 55 -7.09 -0.75 -4.59
CA LEU A 55 -6.21 -1.32 -3.55
C LEU A 55 -5.61 -2.68 -3.95
N HIS A 56 -6.32 -3.48 -4.73
CA HIS A 56 -5.84 -4.79 -5.20
C HIS A 56 -4.69 -4.72 -6.20
N HIS A 57 -4.56 -3.62 -6.93
CA HIS A 57 -3.61 -3.49 -8.03
C HIS A 57 -2.44 -2.56 -7.69
N ILE A 58 -2.55 -1.76 -6.63
CA ILE A 58 -1.53 -0.78 -6.21
C ILE A 58 -0.56 -1.35 -5.18
N GLN A 59 0.62 -0.75 -5.10
CA GLN A 59 1.71 -1.18 -4.21
C GLN A 59 2.35 0.02 -3.51
N ILE A 60 2.90 -0.21 -2.32
CA ILE A 60 3.66 0.77 -1.53
C ILE A 60 5.13 0.33 -1.49
N CYS A 61 6.06 1.26 -1.70
CA CYS A 61 7.49 0.97 -1.57
C CYS A 61 7.94 0.87 -0.10
N SER A 62 8.94 0.04 0.15
CA SER A 62 9.57 -0.24 1.45
C SER A 62 9.99 1.00 2.24
N LEU A 63 10.33 2.11 1.58
CA LEU A 63 10.72 3.38 2.24
C LEU A 63 9.65 3.97 3.15
N HIS A 64 8.38 3.57 2.98
CA HIS A 64 7.27 4.08 3.78
C HIS A 64 6.95 3.21 4.98
N PHE A 65 7.64 2.09 5.12
CA PHE A 65 7.58 1.25 6.30
C PHE A 65 8.73 1.63 7.23
N LYS A 66 8.43 1.79 8.51
CA LYS A 66 9.47 1.85 9.52
C LYS A 66 10.16 0.48 9.50
N MET A 67 11.48 0.45 9.31
CA MET A 67 12.24 -0.81 9.37
C MET A 67 11.95 -1.50 10.71
N GLY A 68 11.24 -2.63 10.67
CA GLY A 68 11.20 -3.60 11.76
C GLY A 68 10.03 -3.57 12.75
N LEU A 69 8.91 -2.88 12.48
CA LEU A 69 7.70 -2.95 13.34
C LEU A 69 6.40 -2.99 12.54
#